data_AF-M5BJK7-F1
#
_entry.id   AF-M5BJK7-F1
#
_cell.length_a   1.000
_cell.length_b   1.000
_cell.length_c   1.000
_cell.angle_alpha   90.00
_cell.angle_beta   90.00
_cell.angle_gamma   90.00
#
_symmetry.space_group_name_H-M   'P 1'
#
loop_
_entity.id
_entity.type
_entity.pdbx_description
1 polymer ?
#
loop_
_entity_poly.entity_id
_entity_poly.type
_entity_poly.pdbx_seq_one_letter_code
_entity_poly.pdbx_strand_id
1 'polypeptide(L)'
;MTSEVTPEQVQEIIAAAKDIFLTQQVTVAGLALMIWDHLVTLRSEIDLVWPAEFSWVKVLFLLNRYVPPVFIGIATANFTGSASWLSDKL
;
A
#
# COMPACT_ATOMS: atom_id res chain seq x y z
N MET A 1 8.05 -20.75 -34.07
CA MET A 1 9.19 -19.86 -33.78
C MET A 1 9.19 -19.53 -32.30
N THR A 2 9.67 -20.45 -31.48
CA THR A 2 10.05 -20.13 -30.09
C THR A 2 11.45 -19.55 -30.18
N SER A 3 11.59 -18.23 -30.03
CA SER A 3 12.90 -17.63 -29.80
C SER A 3 13.51 -18.31 -28.57
N GLU A 4 14.61 -19.03 -28.74
CA GLU A 4 15.33 -19.65 -27.62
C GLU A 4 15.74 -18.52 -26.67
N VAL A 5 15.15 -18.50 -25.48
CA VAL A 5 15.47 -17.53 -24.45
C VAL A 5 16.90 -17.83 -23.99
N THR A 6 17.81 -16.87 -24.15
CA THR A 6 19.21 -17.08 -23.78
C THR A 6 19.35 -17.12 -22.26
N PRO A 7 20.37 -17.82 -21.70
CA PRO A 7 20.59 -17.87 -20.26
C PRO A 7 20.74 -16.48 -19.63
N GLU A 8 21.28 -15.51 -20.38
CA GLU A 8 21.44 -14.12 -19.96
C GLU A 8 20.06 -13.44 -19.71
N GLN A 9 19.11 -13.62 -20.63
CA GLN A 9 17.75 -13.09 -20.48
C GLN A 9 17.03 -13.68 -19.26
N VAL A 10 17.24 -14.97 -18.97
CA VAL A 10 16.67 -15.60 -17.77
C VAL A 10 17.22 -14.97 -16.49
N GLN A 11 18.52 -14.68 -16.44
CA GLN A 11 19.12 -14.03 -15.26
C GLN A 11 18.61 -12.61 -15.05
N GLU A 12 18.46 -11.85 -16.14
CA GLU A 12 17.90 -10.49 -16.08
C GLU A 12 16.46 -10.50 -15.52
N ILE A 13 15.62 -11.43 -15.99
CA ILE A 13 14.25 -11.59 -15.48
C ILE A 13 14.24 -11.97 -14.00
N ILE A 14 15.11 -12.88 -13.57
CA ILE A 14 15.20 -13.28 -12.16
C ILE A 14 15.63 -12.11 -11.27
N ALA A 15 16.61 -11.32 -11.71
CA ALA A 15 17.06 -10.14 -10.98
C ALA A 15 15.92 -9.10 -10.85
N ALA A 16 15.26 -8.78 -11.97
CA ALA A 16 14.11 -7.87 -11.97
C ALA A 16 12.96 -8.39 -11.07
N ALA A 17 12.67 -9.69 -11.09
CA ALA A 17 11.64 -10.29 -10.25
C ALA A 17 11.96 -10.17 -8.74
N LYS A 18 13.23 -10.34 -8.36
CA LYS A 18 13.67 -10.17 -6.96
C LYS A 18 13.51 -8.72 -6.50
N ASP A 19 13.91 -7.76 -7.33
CA ASP A 19 13.80 -6.34 -7.01
C ASP A 19 12.34 -5.90 -6.85
N ILE A 20 11.46 -6.40 -7.71
CA ILE A 20 10.01 -6.20 -7.60
C ILE A 20 9.49 -6.77 -6.29
N PHE A 21 9.86 -8.00 -5.95
CA PHE A 21 9.43 -8.64 -4.71
C PHE A 21 9.89 -7.87 -3.47
N LEU A 22 11.17 -7.48 -3.41
CA LEU A 22 11.71 -6.68 -2.30
C LEU A 22 10.95 -5.36 -2.17
N THR A 23 10.69 -4.69 -3.28
CA THR A 23 9.93 -3.43 -3.29
C THR A 23 8.53 -3.63 -2.73
N GLN A 24 7.81 -4.68 -3.15
CA GLN A 24 6.47 -4.99 -2.65
C GLN A 24 6.47 -5.25 -1.14
N GLN A 25 7.41 -6.06 -0.64
CA GLN A 25 7.49 -6.34 0.80
C GLN A 25 7.79 -5.08 1.62
N VAL A 26 8.70 -4.23 1.15
CA VAL A 26 9.02 -2.95 1.81
C VAL A 26 7.82 -2.01 1.78
N THR A 27 7.07 -1.95 0.68
CA THR A 27 5.84 -1.14 0.59
C THR A 27 4.78 -1.62 1.58
N VAL A 28 4.55 -2.93 1.68
CA VAL A 28 3.60 -3.51 2.64
C VAL A 28 4.04 -3.24 4.08
N ALA A 29 5.33 -3.40 4.39
CA ALA A 29 5.87 -3.06 5.72
C ALA A 29 5.71 -1.57 6.05
N GLY A 30 5.96 -0.68 5.07
CA GLY A 30 5.75 0.76 5.20
C GLY A 30 4.28 1.11 5.46
N LEU A 31 3.35 0.47 4.76
CA LEU A 31 1.91 0.62 4.98
C LEU A 31 1.51 0.16 6.39
N ALA A 32 2.03 -0.98 6.85
CA ALA A 32 1.76 -1.48 8.20
C ALA A 32 2.27 -0.51 9.28
N LEU A 33 3.46 0.06 9.11
CA LEU A 33 3.99 1.09 10.00
C LEU A 33 3.14 2.37 9.99
N MET A 34 2.67 2.79 8.81
CA MET A 34 1.75 3.92 8.69
C MET A 34 0.46 3.68 9.46
N ILE A 35 -0.15 2.50 9.30
CA ILE A 35 -1.37 2.13 10.05
C ILE A 35 -1.08 2.10 11.56
N TRP A 36 0.06 1.56 11.96
CA TRP A 36 0.46 1.54 13.37
C TRP A 36 0.55 2.95 13.97
N ASP A 37 1.18 3.89 13.27
CA ASP A 37 1.25 5.29 13.70
C ASP A 37 -0.15 5.91 13.87
N HIS A 38 -1.09 5.57 12.98
CA HIS A 38 -2.49 5.98 13.08
C HIS A 38 -3.19 5.39 14.31
N LEU A 39 -2.97 4.10 14.61
CA LEU A 39 -3.61 3.46 15.76
C LEU A 39 -3.16 4.04 17.10
N VAL A 40 -1.87 4.35 17.23
CA VAL A 40 -1.31 4.94 18.46
C VAL A 40 -1.90 6.33 18.71
N THR A 41 -2.04 7.11 17.65
CA THR A 41 -2.54 8.49 17.71
C THR A 41 -4.07 8.58 17.73
N LEU A 42 -4.78 7.56 17.23
CA LEU A 42 -6.25 7.49 17.24
C LEU A 42 -6.82 7.65 18.65
N ARG A 43 -6.14 7.13 19.67
CA ARG A 43 -6.56 7.25 21.08
C ARG A 43 -6.74 8.71 21.49
N SER A 44 -5.76 9.56 21.19
CA SER A 44 -5.83 10.98 21.52
C SER A 44 -6.80 11.75 20.62
N GLU A 45 -6.99 11.31 19.38
CA GLU A 45 -8.01 11.89 18.50
C GLU A 45 -9.41 11.67 19.02
N ILE A 46 -9.73 10.44 19.45
CA ILE A 46 -11.06 10.12 20.00
C ILE A 46 -11.32 10.95 21.25
N ASP A 47 -10.30 11.16 22.09
CA ASP A 47 -10.48 11.89 23.35
C ASP A 47 -10.52 13.42 23.14
N LEU A 48 -9.82 13.97 22.13
CA LEU A 48 -9.67 15.42 21.94
C LEU A 48 -10.39 16.00 20.71
N VAL A 49 -10.36 15.30 19.58
CA VAL A 49 -10.85 15.79 18.29
C VAL A 49 -12.31 15.39 18.06
N TRP A 50 -12.69 14.16 18.41
CA TRP A 50 -14.03 13.63 18.16
C TRP A 50 -15.14 14.34 18.96
N PRO A 51 -14.97 14.67 20.26
CA PRO A 51 -15.97 15.42 21.02
C PRO A 51 -15.99 16.93 20.70
N ALA A 52 -14.95 17.45 20.04
CA ALA A 52 -14.90 18.86 19.67
C ALA A 52 -16.00 19.22 18.65
N GLU A 53 -16.49 20.46 18.71
CA GLU A 53 -17.52 20.96 17.80
C GLU A 53 -17.13 20.78 16.33
N PHE A 54 -18.13 20.53 15.49
CA PHE A 54 -17.90 20.31 14.07
C PHE A 54 -17.37 21.60 13.42
N SER A 55 -16.10 21.57 13.02
CA SER A 55 -15.41 22.68 12.38
C SER A 55 -14.80 22.21 11.05
N TRP A 56 -14.74 23.10 10.06
CA TRP A 56 -14.02 22.85 8.80
C TRP A 56 -12.57 22.41 9.03
N VAL A 57 -11.93 22.94 10.08
CA VAL A 57 -10.56 22.55 10.46
C VAL A 57 -10.50 21.09 10.89
N LYS A 58 -11.50 20.60 11.64
CA LYS A 58 -11.60 19.19 12.05
C LYS A 58 -11.78 18.28 10.84
N VAL A 59 -12.62 18.66 9.89
CA VAL A 59 -12.83 17.88 8.65
C VAL A 59 -11.54 17.83 7.82
N LEU A 60 -10.88 18.97 7.60
CA LEU A 60 -9.62 19.03 6.86
C LEU A 60 -8.52 18.21 7.55
N PHE A 61 -8.44 18.25 8.88
CA PHE A 61 -7.51 17.44 9.66
C PHE A 61 -7.75 15.95 9.45
N LEU A 62 -9.01 15.49 9.58
CA LEU A 62 -9.36 14.08 9.37
C LEU A 62 -9.10 13.65 7.92
N LEU A 63 -9.50 14.45 6.93
CA LEU A 63 -9.22 14.12 5.52
C LEU A 63 -7.72 13.97 5.27
N ASN A 64 -6.92 14.95 5.70
CA ASN A 64 -5.48 14.91 5.48
C ASN A 64 -4.82 13.72 6.19
N ARG A 65 -5.40 13.24 7.29
CA ARG A 65 -4.90 12.08 8.01
C ARG A 65 -5.31 10.75 7.40
N TYR A 66 -6.58 10.56 7.07
CA TYR A 66 -7.10 9.26 6.62
C TYR A 66 -6.97 9.03 5.11
N VAL A 67 -6.86 10.08 4.29
CA VAL A 67 -6.73 9.93 2.83
C VAL A 67 -5.41 9.29 2.40
N PRO A 68 -4.22 9.69 2.90
CA PRO A 68 -2.95 9.10 2.45
C PRO A 68 -2.82 7.60 2.72
N PRO A 69 -3.16 7.06 3.92
CA PRO A 69 -3.11 5.61 4.16
C PRO A 69 -4.05 4.83 3.24
N VAL A 70 -5.25 5.35 2.98
CA VAL A 70 -6.23 4.72 2.08
C VAL A 70 -5.71 4.73 0.65
N PHE A 71 -5.17 5.85 0.18
CA PHE A 71 -4.62 5.96 -1.16
C PHE A 71 -3.43 5.02 -1.36
N ILE A 72 -2.50 4.97 -0.40
CA ILE A 72 -1.34 4.07 -0.45
C ILE A 72 -1.78 2.60 -0.34
N GLY A 73 -2.78 2.29 0.47
CA GLY A 73 -3.35 0.94 0.56
C GLY A 73 -3.94 0.47 -0.78
N ILE A 74 -4.75 1.33 -1.43
CA ILE A 74 -5.32 1.05 -2.75
C ILE A 74 -4.21 0.93 -3.80
N ALA A 75 -3.25 1.85 -3.81
CA ALA A 75 -2.11 1.80 -4.73
C ALA A 75 -1.34 0.48 -4.56
N THR A 76 -1.00 0.11 -3.33
CA THR A 76 -0.30 -1.14 -3.01
C THR A 76 -1.09 -2.35 -3.48
N ALA A 77 -2.41 -2.37 -3.31
CA ALA A 77 -3.26 -3.44 -3.83
C ALA A 77 -3.24 -3.54 -5.37
N ASN A 78 -3.26 -2.42 -6.08
CA ASN A 78 -3.17 -2.41 -7.55
C ASN A 78 -1.78 -2.87 -8.04
N PHE A 79 -0.70 -2.44 -7.39
CA PHE A 79 0.68 -2.79 -7.77
C PHE A 79 1.05 -4.23 -7.43
N THR A 80 0.46 -4.81 -6.38
CA THR A 80 0.77 -6.18 -5.94
C THR A 80 0.08 -7.25 -6.81
N GLY A 81 -0.55 -6.85 -7.92
CA GLY A 81 -1.13 -7.81 -8.87
C GLY A 81 -2.31 -8.55 -8.24
N SER A 82 -3.15 -7.80 -7.56
CA SER A 82 -4.28 -8.32 -6.82
C SER A 82 -5.48 -8.57 -7.77
N ALA A 83 -5.23 -9.42 -8.76
CA ALA A 83 -6.20 -9.96 -9.71
C ALA A 83 -5.78 -11.33 -10.29
N SER A 84 -4.60 -11.89 -9.93
CA SER A 84 -4.23 -13.25 -10.33
C SER A 84 -5.18 -14.31 -9.77
N TRP A 85 -5.79 -14.08 -8.60
CA TRP A 85 -6.82 -14.97 -8.05
C TRP A 85 -8.20 -14.82 -8.70
N LEU A 86 -8.46 -13.73 -9.44
CA LEU A 86 -9.68 -13.53 -10.24
C LEU A 86 -9.52 -14.12 -11.64
N SER A 87 -8.30 -14.09 -12.21
CA SER A 87 -8.01 -14.72 -13.50
C SER A 87 -8.07 -16.24 -13.46
N ASP A 88 -7.83 -16.87 -12.30
CA ASP A 88 -7.94 -18.32 -12.12
C ASP A 88 -9.39 -18.85 -12.13
N LYS A 89 -10.40 -17.95 -12.11
CA LYS A 89 -11.83 -18.30 -12.08
C LYS A 89 -12.59 -17.95 -13.36
N LEU A 90 -11.91 -17.53 -14.43
CA LEU A 90 -12.48 -17.16 -15.73
C LEU A 90 -12.02 -18.10 -16.85
#